data_AF-A0A8S3XDX0-F1
#
_entry.id   AF-A0A8S3XDX0-F1
#
_cell.length_a   1.000
_cell.length_b   1.000
_cell.length_c   1.000
_cell.angle_alpha   90.00
_cell.angle_beta   90.00
_cell.angle_gamma   90.00
#
_symmetry.space_group_name_H-M   'P 1'
#
loop_
_entity.id
_entity.type
_entity.pdbx_description
1 polymer ?
#
loop_
_entity_poly.entity_id
_entity_poly.type
_entity_poly.pdbx_seq_one_letter_code
_entity_poly.pdbx_strand_id
1 'polypeptide(L)'
;MVCCCASACCAGVLCAVLWQRFTAVPALITLRDLSFDKQMMHLSIIAACPSAESIAQLFQQNLVTDTEIRTRLPSILNLVLSRKPLADSQVTLLDRALSINNLTLTEALFILVPACDSLIRTCRWLTVTLPCADLFNKEMTQWGVCCVMRPNQIQLAKPVTSQLQIIKKLHIGIQLSNETLLHGCEIFTEYPGEELVEPISLIPGYSYFGYLKFTSMVESKVEKLVNDKCIYRELYTKRNCLLQCIETNCGCSDPLEFNDITKTLVLPTCTVTKMNCLRTFLHGKYFMVVKY
;
A
#
# COMPACT_ATOMS: atom_id res chain seq x y z
N MET A 1 7.10 19.17 68.53
CA MET A 1 6.53 20.00 67.43
C MET A 1 7.44 20.09 66.21
N VAL A 2 8.72 20.46 66.34
CA VAL A 2 9.63 20.68 65.20
C VAL A 2 9.79 19.46 64.26
N CYS A 3 9.89 18.24 64.81
CA CYS A 3 9.95 17.02 63.99
C CYS A 3 8.69 16.75 63.16
N CYS A 4 7.50 17.07 63.68
CA CYS A 4 6.24 16.87 62.96
C CYS A 4 6.14 17.83 61.76
N CYS A 5 6.53 19.10 61.94
CA CYS A 5 6.58 20.07 60.87
C CYS A 5 7.58 19.67 59.78
N ALA A 6 8.77 19.19 60.15
CA ALA A 6 9.76 18.69 59.21
C ALA A 6 9.22 17.49 58.40
N SER A 7 8.57 16.53 59.05
CA SER A 7 7.98 15.37 58.37
C SER A 7 6.86 15.75 57.38
N ALA A 8 6.01 16.71 57.75
CA ALA A 8 4.95 17.21 56.87
C ALA A 8 5.51 17.96 55.67
N CYS A 9 6.55 18.77 55.86
CA CYS A 9 7.25 19.45 54.76
C CYS A 9 7.90 18.45 53.79
N CYS A 10 8.58 17.42 54.30
CA CYS A 10 9.17 16.37 53.46
C CYS A 10 8.10 15.61 52.66
N ALA A 11 6.98 15.27 53.29
CA ALA A 11 5.85 14.61 52.61
C ALA A 11 5.26 15.50 51.51
N GLY A 12 5.10 16.80 51.78
CA GLY A 12 4.61 17.78 50.80
C GLY A 12 5.53 17.93 49.59
N VAL A 13 6.84 18.04 49.82
CA VAL A 13 7.85 18.12 48.74
C VAL A 13 7.87 16.83 47.92
N LEU A 14 7.84 15.66 48.57
CA LEU A 14 7.84 14.37 47.89
C LEU A 14 6.57 14.18 47.05
N CYS A 15 5.41 14.56 47.57
CA CYS A 15 4.15 14.54 46.83
C CYS A 15 4.20 15.49 45.62
N ALA A 16 4.70 16.72 45.79
CA ALA A 16 4.85 17.67 44.70
C ALA A 16 5.78 17.16 43.60
N VAL A 17 6.92 16.56 43.95
CA VAL A 17 7.88 15.99 42.99
C VAL A 17 7.30 14.78 42.27
N LEU A 18 6.64 13.87 42.98
CA LEU A 18 5.98 12.70 42.37
C LEU A 18 4.82 13.11 41.47
N TRP A 19 4.02 14.07 41.90
CA TRP A 19 2.91 14.62 41.10
C TRP A 19 3.42 15.31 39.85
N GLN A 20 4.48 16.13 39.96
CA GLN A 20 5.12 16.77 38.82
C GLN A 20 5.71 15.75 37.84
N ARG A 21 6.30 14.65 38.34
CA ARG A 21 6.78 13.57 37.46
C ARG A 21 5.66 12.78 36.81
N PHE A 22 4.56 12.56 37.52
CA PHE A 22 3.38 11.89 36.98
C PHE A 22 2.73 12.72 35.86
N THR A 23 2.62 14.05 36.03
CA THR A 23 2.07 14.95 35.00
C THR A 23 3.04 15.24 33.85
N ALA A 24 4.35 15.06 34.05
CA ALA A 24 5.37 15.25 33.01
C ALA A 24 5.48 14.09 31.99
N VAL A 25 4.58 13.10 32.03
CA VAL A 25 4.43 12.02 31.05
C VAL A 25 5.54 10.96 31.06
N PRO A 26 5.50 9.97 31.96
CA PRO A 26 6.29 8.75 31.80
C PRO A 26 5.52 7.77 30.91
N ALA A 27 5.46 8.02 29.61
CA ALA A 27 4.99 7.00 28.68
C ALA A 27 6.00 5.85 28.67
N LEU A 28 5.60 4.66 29.13
CA LEU A 28 6.45 3.48 29.06
C LEU A 28 6.22 2.76 27.74
N ILE A 29 7.20 2.82 26.84
CA ILE A 29 7.21 2.01 25.64
C ILE A 29 7.78 0.64 26.01
N THR A 30 6.98 -0.42 25.86
CA THR A 30 7.46 -1.79 26.04
C THR A 30 7.67 -2.44 24.68
N LEU A 31 8.88 -2.95 24.44
CA LEU A 31 9.19 -3.75 23.27
C LEU A 31 8.98 -5.22 23.62
N ARG A 32 8.12 -5.90 22.87
CA ARG A 32 7.88 -7.33 23.01
C ARG A 32 8.20 -8.02 21.71
N ASP A 33 9.06 -9.04 21.78
CA ASP A 33 9.26 -9.95 20.67
C ASP A 33 8.16 -11.03 20.73
N LEU A 34 7.26 -10.99 19.75
CA LEU A 34 6.13 -11.91 19.64
C LEU A 34 6.44 -13.11 18.73
N SER A 35 7.72 -13.36 18.40
CA SER A 35 8.14 -14.48 17.54
C SER A 35 7.63 -15.86 17.99
N PHE A 36 7.23 -16.01 19.26
CA PHE A 36 6.74 -17.26 19.84
C PHE A 36 5.21 -17.27 20.09
N ASP A 37 4.51 -16.16 19.89
CA ASP A 37 3.06 -16.09 20.08
C ASP A 37 2.34 -16.43 18.77
N LYS A 38 1.79 -17.65 18.72
CA LYS A 38 1.11 -18.22 17.53
C LYS A 38 -0.18 -17.48 17.18
N GLN A 39 -0.77 -16.70 18.09
CA GLN A 39 -2.06 -16.04 17.87
C GLN A 39 -1.96 -14.68 17.16
N MET A 40 -0.77 -14.08 17.03
CA MET A 40 -0.63 -12.68 16.57
C MET A 40 0.04 -12.48 15.20
N MET A 41 0.34 -13.54 14.44
CA MET A 41 0.91 -13.36 13.09
C MET A 41 -0.17 -13.04 12.05
N HIS A 42 -0.46 -11.75 11.92
CA HIS A 42 -1.18 -11.19 10.78
C HIS A 42 -0.30 -11.30 9.53
N LEU A 43 -0.86 -11.90 8.48
CA LEU A 43 -0.19 -11.93 7.18
C LEU A 43 -0.28 -10.53 6.55
N SER A 44 0.78 -10.11 5.86
CA SER A 44 0.71 -8.92 5.01
C SER A 44 -0.09 -9.23 3.75
N ILE A 45 -0.59 -8.17 3.12
CA ILE A 45 -0.96 -8.23 1.71
C ILE A 45 0.33 -8.44 0.91
N ILE A 46 0.28 -9.30 -0.10
CA ILE A 46 1.38 -9.50 -1.05
C ILE A 46 0.84 -9.23 -2.43
N ALA A 47 1.49 -8.36 -3.18
CA ALA A 47 1.09 -8.01 -4.53
C ALA A 47 2.24 -8.23 -5.51
N ALA A 48 1.90 -8.83 -6.65
CA ALA A 48 2.79 -8.98 -7.80
C ALA A 48 2.19 -8.22 -8.98
N CYS A 49 2.93 -7.24 -9.49
CA CYS A 49 2.52 -6.34 -10.56
C CYS A 49 3.41 -6.57 -11.79
N PRO A 50 2.85 -6.58 -13.01
CA PRO A 50 3.66 -6.40 -14.20
C PRO A 50 4.39 -5.06 -14.14
N SER A 51 5.63 -4.99 -14.65
CA SER A 51 6.32 -3.71 -14.75
C SER A 51 5.55 -2.72 -15.61
N ALA A 52 5.74 -1.42 -15.35
CA ALA A 52 5.15 -0.37 -16.14
C ALA A 52 5.46 -0.48 -17.64
N GLU A 53 6.65 -0.98 -17.99
CA GLU A 53 7.06 -1.27 -19.37
C GLU A 53 6.23 -2.40 -20.00
N SER A 54 5.95 -3.47 -19.26
CA SER A 54 5.10 -4.58 -19.74
C SER A 54 3.71 -4.08 -20.08
N ILE A 55 3.13 -3.27 -19.19
CA ILE A 55 1.80 -2.70 -19.37
C ILE A 55 1.80 -1.74 -20.57
N ALA A 56 2.81 -0.88 -20.67
CA ALA A 56 3.00 0.00 -21.80
C ALA A 56 3.01 -0.73 -23.16
N GLN A 57 3.70 -1.88 -23.24
CA GLN A 57 3.71 -2.70 -24.45
C GLN A 57 2.33 -3.29 -24.75
N LEU A 58 1.61 -3.78 -23.74
CA LEU A 58 0.25 -4.29 -23.91
C LEU A 58 -0.68 -3.23 -24.48
N PHE A 59 -0.56 -1.98 -24.02
CA PHE A 59 -1.29 -0.84 -24.58
C PHE A 59 -0.89 -0.57 -26.03
N GLN A 60 0.40 -0.61 -26.33
CA GLN A 60 0.91 -0.38 -27.69
C GLN A 60 0.43 -1.44 -28.70
N GLN A 61 0.31 -2.70 -28.26
CA GLN A 61 -0.08 -3.82 -29.11
C GLN A 61 -1.60 -3.93 -29.31
N ASN A 62 -2.40 -3.57 -28.30
CA ASN A 62 -3.83 -3.85 -28.29
C ASN A 62 -4.73 -2.63 -28.54
N LEU A 63 -4.22 -1.40 -28.37
CA LEU A 63 -5.01 -0.19 -28.64
C LEU A 63 -4.88 0.28 -30.09
N VAL A 64 -6.01 0.63 -30.69
CA VAL A 64 -6.03 1.30 -32.00
C VAL A 64 -5.47 2.70 -31.83
N THR A 65 -4.29 2.95 -32.39
CA THR A 65 -3.56 4.22 -32.22
C THR A 65 -2.82 4.63 -33.49
N ASP A 66 -2.73 5.96 -33.70
CA ASP A 66 -1.90 6.54 -34.76
C ASP A 66 -0.41 6.21 -34.53
N THR A 67 0.42 6.23 -35.58
CA THR A 67 1.85 5.88 -35.48
C THR A 67 2.61 6.76 -34.47
N GLU A 68 2.29 8.06 -34.41
CA GLU A 68 2.86 8.98 -33.43
C GLU A 68 2.47 8.59 -31.99
N ILE A 69 1.18 8.33 -31.74
CA ILE A 69 0.69 7.92 -30.41
C ILE A 69 1.36 6.61 -30.01
N ARG A 70 1.39 5.63 -30.91
CA ARG A 70 1.94 4.29 -30.66
C ARG A 70 3.41 4.31 -30.24
N THR A 71 4.21 5.27 -30.71
CA THR A 71 5.63 5.38 -30.34
C THR A 71 5.87 6.08 -29.01
N ARG A 72 4.99 7.01 -28.62
CA ARG A 72 5.11 7.81 -27.39
C ARG A 72 4.35 7.22 -26.21
N LEU A 73 3.32 6.42 -26.46
CA LEU A 73 2.45 5.86 -25.43
C LEU A 73 3.23 5.07 -24.35
N PRO A 74 4.26 4.26 -24.67
CA PRO A 74 5.00 3.54 -23.65
C PRO A 74 5.68 4.42 -22.60
N SER A 75 6.33 5.51 -23.03
CA SER A 75 7.01 6.42 -22.10
C SER A 75 6.01 7.23 -21.27
N ILE A 76 4.86 7.60 -21.85
CA ILE A 76 3.78 8.29 -21.15
C ILE A 76 3.17 7.38 -20.08
N LEU A 77 2.85 6.12 -20.41
CA LEU A 77 2.30 5.16 -19.45
C LEU A 77 3.27 4.82 -18.33
N ASN A 78 4.57 4.72 -18.64
CA ASN A 78 5.59 4.54 -17.62
C ASN A 78 5.57 5.69 -16.59
N LEU A 79 5.42 6.94 -17.03
CA LEU A 79 5.29 8.08 -16.13
C LEU A 79 4.00 8.02 -15.29
N VAL A 80 2.87 7.63 -15.90
CA VAL A 80 1.58 7.49 -15.20
C VAL A 80 1.66 6.44 -14.09
N LEU A 81 2.15 5.24 -14.42
CA LEU A 81 2.26 4.12 -13.49
C LEU A 81 3.33 4.35 -12.43
N SER A 82 4.42 5.06 -12.78
CA SER A 82 5.43 5.54 -11.83
C SER A 82 4.99 6.76 -11.01
N ARG A 83 3.72 7.20 -11.13
CA ARG A 83 3.17 8.37 -10.42
C ARG A 83 3.98 9.65 -10.61
N LYS A 84 4.57 9.84 -11.78
CA LYS A 84 5.31 11.05 -12.18
C LYS A 84 4.38 12.02 -12.91
N PRO A 85 4.61 13.34 -12.80
CA PRO A 85 3.82 14.33 -13.53
C PRO A 85 4.04 14.17 -15.04
N LEU A 86 2.99 14.42 -15.80
CA LEU A 86 3.01 14.44 -17.27
C LEU A 86 3.05 15.88 -17.78
N ALA A 87 3.70 16.11 -18.92
CA ALA A 87 3.54 17.35 -19.66
C ALA A 87 2.15 17.41 -20.31
N ASP A 88 1.60 18.61 -20.53
CA ASP A 88 0.25 18.78 -21.12
C ASP A 88 0.10 18.09 -22.49
N SER A 89 1.17 18.08 -23.30
CA SER A 89 1.20 17.36 -24.58
C SER A 89 1.14 15.83 -24.44
N GLN A 90 1.66 15.28 -23.34
CA GLN A 90 1.59 13.85 -23.05
C GLN A 90 0.21 13.44 -22.54
N VAL A 91 -0.41 14.31 -21.74
CA VAL A 91 -1.78 14.15 -21.24
C VAL A 91 -2.75 14.06 -22.41
N THR A 92 -2.68 14.99 -23.37
CA THR A 92 -3.60 15.02 -24.52
C THR A 92 -3.41 13.81 -25.44
N LEU A 93 -2.18 13.31 -25.60
CA LEU A 93 -1.91 12.09 -26.37
C LEU A 93 -2.52 10.85 -25.72
N LEU A 94 -2.39 10.70 -24.39
CA LEU A 94 -2.99 9.58 -23.68
C LEU A 94 -4.52 9.65 -23.68
N ASP A 95 -5.08 10.83 -23.44
CA ASP A 95 -6.53 11.05 -23.46
C ASP A 95 -7.13 10.76 -24.85
N ARG A 96 -6.45 11.19 -25.92
CA ARG A 96 -6.83 10.86 -27.30
C ARG A 96 -6.75 9.35 -27.57
N ALA A 97 -5.68 8.67 -27.12
CA ALA A 97 -5.54 7.23 -27.30
C ALA A 97 -6.68 6.45 -26.62
N LEU A 98 -7.03 6.85 -25.40
CA LEU A 98 -8.12 6.27 -24.62
C LEU A 98 -9.49 6.56 -25.26
N SER A 99 -9.71 7.80 -25.70
CA SER A 99 -10.95 8.24 -26.35
C SER A 99 -11.22 7.53 -27.67
N ILE A 100 -10.21 7.30 -28.51
CA ILE A 100 -10.34 6.55 -29.78
C ILE A 100 -10.87 5.13 -29.52
N ASN A 101 -10.48 4.53 -28.40
CA ASN A 101 -10.87 3.18 -28.03
C ASN A 101 -12.12 3.13 -27.14
N ASN A 102 -12.75 4.27 -26.82
CA ASN A 102 -13.87 4.39 -25.89
C ASN A 102 -13.60 3.73 -24.52
N LEU A 103 -12.38 3.88 -24.01
CA LEU A 103 -11.97 3.31 -22.71
C LEU A 103 -11.52 4.41 -21.77
N THR A 104 -11.79 4.24 -20.48
CA THR A 104 -11.07 4.97 -19.42
C THR A 104 -9.71 4.31 -19.15
N LEU A 105 -8.82 5.02 -18.45
CA LEU A 105 -7.51 4.47 -18.09
C LEU A 105 -7.64 3.20 -17.24
N THR A 106 -8.57 3.18 -16.27
CA THR A 106 -8.78 2.05 -15.38
C THR A 106 -9.35 0.85 -16.11
N GLU A 107 -10.33 1.05 -16.99
CA GLU A 107 -10.89 0.00 -17.84
C GLU A 107 -9.82 -0.56 -18.78
N ALA A 108 -9.03 0.30 -19.42
CA ALA A 108 -7.95 -0.13 -20.30
C ALA A 108 -6.91 -0.98 -19.53
N LEU A 109 -6.47 -0.53 -18.35
CA LEU A 109 -5.56 -1.31 -17.50
C LEU A 109 -6.17 -2.65 -17.11
N PHE A 110 -7.45 -2.68 -16.71
CA PHE A 110 -8.09 -3.90 -16.25
C PHE A 110 -8.44 -4.87 -17.39
N ILE A 111 -8.68 -4.39 -18.62
CA ILE A 111 -8.93 -5.26 -19.78
C ILE A 111 -7.61 -5.82 -20.33
N LEU A 112 -6.58 -4.97 -20.44
CA LEU A 112 -5.35 -5.32 -21.14
C LEU A 112 -4.39 -6.15 -20.29
N VAL A 113 -4.34 -5.93 -18.97
CA VAL A 113 -3.51 -6.76 -18.09
C VAL A 113 -4.09 -8.18 -18.03
N PRO A 114 -3.30 -9.25 -18.16
CA PRO A 114 -3.80 -10.62 -18.07
C PRO A 114 -4.37 -11.00 -16.69
N ALA A 115 -5.04 -12.15 -16.60
CA ALA A 115 -5.52 -12.72 -15.34
C ALA A 115 -4.37 -13.30 -14.49
N CYS A 116 -4.56 -13.43 -13.18
CA CYS A 116 -3.47 -13.80 -12.26
C CYS A 116 -2.95 -15.23 -12.40
N ASP A 117 -3.77 -16.15 -12.90
CA ASP A 117 -3.38 -17.52 -13.28
C ASP A 117 -2.47 -17.57 -14.52
N SER A 118 -2.54 -16.55 -15.37
CA SER A 118 -1.65 -16.40 -16.52
C SER A 118 -0.31 -15.78 -16.15
N LEU A 119 -0.29 -14.87 -15.16
CA LEU A 119 0.91 -14.18 -14.68
C LEU A 119 1.67 -14.98 -13.62
N ILE A 120 0.95 -15.65 -12.72
CA ILE A 120 1.51 -16.47 -11.64
C ILE A 120 1.16 -17.92 -11.93
N ARG A 121 2.16 -18.69 -12.36
CA ARG A 121 1.99 -20.07 -12.83
C ARG A 121 2.04 -21.10 -11.73
N THR A 122 2.76 -20.81 -10.65
CA THR A 122 2.96 -21.76 -9.57
C THR A 122 2.78 -21.05 -8.26
N CYS A 123 1.89 -21.58 -7.41
CA CYS A 123 1.68 -21.09 -6.07
C CYS A 123 1.76 -22.24 -5.08
N ARG A 124 2.62 -22.08 -4.09
CA ARG A 124 2.76 -23.05 -3.00
C ARG A 124 2.75 -22.32 -1.68
N TRP A 125 1.77 -22.67 -0.85
CA TRP A 125 1.67 -22.19 0.51
C TRP A 125 2.17 -23.28 1.46
N LEU A 126 3.20 -22.95 2.25
CA LEU A 126 3.94 -23.91 3.05
C LEU A 126 4.45 -25.06 2.16
N THR A 127 3.85 -26.23 2.30
CA THR A 127 4.17 -27.43 1.54
C THR A 127 3.11 -27.77 0.48
N VAL A 128 1.95 -27.09 0.49
CA VAL A 128 0.79 -27.40 -0.34
C VAL A 128 0.77 -26.54 -1.60
N THR A 129 0.68 -27.19 -2.76
CA THR A 129 0.46 -26.51 -4.04
C THR A 129 -1.02 -26.17 -4.18
N LEU A 130 -1.31 -24.93 -4.55
CA LEU A 130 -2.67 -24.40 -4.68
C LEU A 130 -2.83 -23.72 -6.04
N PRO A 131 -4.05 -23.69 -6.62
CA PRO A 131 -4.33 -22.84 -7.77
C PRO A 131 -4.03 -21.38 -7.43
N CYS A 132 -3.26 -20.70 -8.29
CA CYS A 132 -2.90 -19.30 -8.04
C CYS A 132 -4.12 -18.36 -8.05
N ALA A 133 -5.16 -18.69 -8.80
CA ALA A 133 -6.43 -17.95 -8.81
C ALA A 133 -7.16 -17.97 -7.45
N ASP A 134 -6.92 -18.97 -6.61
CA ASP A 134 -7.53 -19.05 -5.27
C ASP A 134 -6.79 -18.16 -4.26
N LEU A 135 -5.53 -17.83 -4.54
CA LEU A 135 -4.67 -17.02 -3.66
C LEU A 135 -4.57 -15.57 -4.10
N PHE A 136 -4.55 -15.32 -5.41
CA PHE A 136 -4.30 -14.00 -5.97
C PHE A 136 -5.48 -13.55 -6.81
N ASN A 137 -6.01 -12.38 -6.44
CA ASN A 137 -7.06 -11.71 -7.19
C ASN A 137 -6.49 -10.54 -7.97
N LYS A 138 -7.04 -10.30 -9.15
CA LYS A 138 -6.69 -9.15 -9.96
C LYS A 138 -7.36 -7.91 -9.37
N GLU A 139 -6.58 -6.99 -8.85
CA GLU A 139 -7.07 -5.80 -8.17
C GLU A 139 -6.38 -4.55 -8.73
N MET A 140 -7.12 -3.42 -8.74
CA MET A 140 -6.51 -2.11 -9.00
C MET A 140 -5.76 -1.68 -7.76
N THR A 141 -4.49 -1.31 -7.93
CA THR A 141 -3.62 -0.80 -6.88
C THR A 141 -3.01 0.52 -7.32
N GLN A 142 -2.38 1.21 -6.37
CA GLN A 142 -1.67 2.45 -6.61
C GLN A 142 -0.56 2.38 -7.68
N TRP A 143 -0.07 1.17 -7.96
CA TRP A 143 0.96 0.86 -8.95
C TRP A 143 0.37 0.34 -10.27
N GLY A 144 -0.95 0.39 -10.43
CA GLY A 144 -1.68 -0.20 -11.56
C GLY A 144 -2.39 -1.50 -11.18
N VAL A 145 -2.68 -2.33 -12.18
CA VAL A 145 -3.40 -3.59 -11.97
C VAL A 145 -2.42 -4.70 -11.60
N CYS A 146 -2.64 -5.29 -10.42
CA CYS A 146 -1.74 -6.28 -9.85
C CYS A 146 -2.50 -7.52 -9.39
N CYS A 147 -1.75 -8.60 -9.17
CA CYS A 147 -2.21 -9.81 -8.53
C CYS A 147 -1.98 -9.71 -7.02
N VAL A 148 -3.06 -9.61 -6.26
CA VAL A 148 -3.06 -9.31 -4.83
C VAL A 148 -3.55 -10.51 -4.04
N MET A 149 -2.73 -10.96 -3.09
CA MET A 149 -3.09 -11.96 -2.10
C MET A 149 -3.42 -11.28 -0.78
N ARG A 150 -4.67 -11.44 -0.33
CA ARG A 150 -5.12 -10.92 0.97
C ARG A 150 -5.13 -12.01 2.04
N PRO A 151 -4.79 -11.68 3.30
CA PRO A 151 -4.80 -12.64 4.42
C PRO A 151 -6.11 -13.42 4.57
N ASN A 152 -7.25 -12.76 4.35
CA ASN A 152 -8.58 -13.31 4.57
C ASN A 152 -9.00 -14.34 3.50
N GLN A 153 -8.31 -14.37 2.34
CA GLN A 153 -8.59 -15.29 1.24
C GLN A 153 -7.97 -16.67 1.48
N ILE A 154 -6.98 -16.75 2.38
CA ILE A 154 -6.28 -18.00 2.71
C ILE A 154 -7.13 -18.77 3.73
N GLN A 155 -8.26 -19.34 3.29
CA GLN A 155 -9.03 -20.32 4.05
C GLN A 155 -8.40 -21.70 3.91
N LEU A 156 -7.18 -21.85 4.40
CA LEU A 156 -6.57 -23.16 4.46
C LEU A 156 -7.20 -23.96 5.58
N ALA A 157 -7.68 -25.16 5.25
CA ALA A 157 -8.00 -26.19 6.23
C ALA A 157 -6.86 -26.24 7.25
N LYS A 158 -7.20 -26.11 8.54
CA LYS A 158 -6.26 -25.97 9.66
C LYS A 158 -5.04 -26.86 9.40
N PRO A 159 -3.83 -26.30 9.27
CA PRO A 159 -2.66 -27.13 9.05
C PRO A 159 -2.52 -28.06 10.26
N VAL A 160 -2.51 -29.37 10.01
CA VAL A 160 -2.07 -30.39 10.97
C VAL A 160 -0.62 -30.05 11.29
N THR A 161 -0.44 -29.21 12.29
CA THR A 161 0.84 -28.57 12.58
C THR A 161 1.64 -29.53 13.44
N SER A 162 2.63 -30.19 12.83
CA SER A 162 3.83 -30.56 13.58
C SER A 162 4.37 -29.27 14.21
N GLN A 163 4.67 -29.31 15.51
CA GLN A 163 4.88 -28.14 16.36
C GLN A 163 6.13 -27.28 16.02
N LEU A 164 6.83 -27.56 14.91
CA LEU A 164 8.22 -27.15 14.69
C LEU A 164 8.48 -26.14 13.55
N GLN A 165 7.46 -25.68 12.80
CA GLN A 165 7.67 -24.64 11.78
C GLN A 165 6.82 -23.40 12.04
N ILE A 166 7.44 -22.40 12.67
CA ILE A 166 6.88 -21.06 12.95
C ILE A 166 6.84 -20.22 11.66
N ILE A 167 7.64 -20.56 10.64
CA ILE A 167 7.77 -19.77 9.42
C ILE A 167 6.67 -20.13 8.43
N LYS A 168 5.74 -19.19 8.20
CA LYS A 168 4.81 -19.25 7.05
C LYS A 168 5.59 -18.91 5.78
N LYS A 169 5.56 -19.81 4.79
CA LYS A 169 6.34 -19.69 3.55
C LYS A 169 5.41 -19.67 2.35
N LEU A 170 5.63 -18.72 1.46
CA LEU A 170 4.97 -18.65 0.16
C LEU A 170 6.03 -18.81 -0.93
N HIS A 171 5.76 -19.68 -1.89
CA HIS A 171 6.51 -19.75 -3.12
C HIS A 171 5.60 -19.38 -4.29
N ILE A 172 6.09 -18.49 -5.14
CA ILE A 172 5.41 -18.06 -6.36
C ILE A 172 6.35 -18.20 -7.55
N GLY A 173 5.84 -18.73 -8.66
CA GLY A 173 6.49 -18.75 -9.95
C GLY A 173 5.78 -17.79 -10.89
N ILE A 174 6.48 -16.77 -11.38
CA ILE A 174 5.91 -15.68 -12.17
C ILE A 174 6.38 -15.81 -13.62
N GLN A 175 5.46 -15.64 -14.56
CA GLN A 175 5.70 -15.62 -16.01
C GLN A 175 4.96 -14.43 -16.62
N LEU A 176 5.70 -13.38 -16.96
CA LEU A 176 5.14 -12.10 -17.40
C LEU A 176 5.15 -11.88 -18.92
N SER A 177 5.92 -12.66 -19.67
CA SER A 177 5.90 -12.62 -21.13
C SER A 177 6.24 -13.99 -21.73
N ASN A 178 5.73 -14.23 -22.94
CA ASN A 178 6.13 -15.34 -23.81
C ASN A 178 7.13 -14.90 -24.89
N GLU A 179 7.51 -13.63 -24.90
CA GLU A 179 8.33 -12.99 -25.94
C GLU A 179 9.79 -12.78 -25.51
N THR A 180 10.63 -12.41 -26.46
CA THR A 180 12.09 -12.22 -26.32
C THR A 180 12.50 -11.03 -25.44
N LEU A 181 11.59 -10.11 -25.11
CA LEU A 181 11.86 -9.02 -24.17
C LEU A 181 11.60 -9.47 -22.72
N LEU A 182 12.66 -9.43 -21.92
CA LEU A 182 12.65 -9.70 -20.49
C LEU A 182 12.10 -8.49 -19.73
N HIS A 183 10.78 -8.39 -19.62
CA HIS A 183 10.20 -7.41 -18.70
C HIS A 183 10.12 -7.97 -17.28
N GLY A 184 10.48 -7.12 -16.31
CA GLY A 184 10.48 -7.48 -14.89
C GLY A 184 9.09 -7.57 -14.26
N CYS A 185 9.04 -8.16 -13.06
CA CYS A 185 7.90 -8.08 -12.15
C CYS A 185 8.20 -7.04 -11.07
N GLU A 186 7.19 -6.36 -10.57
CA GLU A 186 7.31 -5.59 -9.34
C GLU A 186 6.56 -6.29 -8.22
N ILE A 187 7.19 -6.40 -7.04
CA ILE A 187 6.57 -7.02 -5.86
C ILE A 187 6.57 -6.02 -4.72
N PHE A 188 5.45 -5.91 -4.03
CA PHE A 188 5.37 -5.18 -2.78
C PHE A 188 4.57 -5.97 -1.73
N THR A 189 4.81 -5.63 -0.47
CA THR A 189 4.08 -6.18 0.67
C THR A 189 3.58 -5.05 1.54
N GLU A 190 2.32 -5.11 1.92
CA GLU A 190 1.66 -4.00 2.63
C GLU A 190 0.92 -4.52 3.85
N TYR A 191 1.08 -3.83 4.98
CA TYR A 191 0.21 -3.97 6.15
C TYR A 191 -0.85 -2.87 6.18
N PRO A 192 -2.06 -3.15 6.70
CA PRO A 192 -3.08 -2.13 6.87
C PRO A 192 -2.55 -0.94 7.68
N GLY A 193 -2.56 0.25 7.08
CA GLY A 193 -2.13 1.49 7.73
C GLY A 193 -0.78 2.04 7.28
N GLU A 194 -0.02 1.33 6.45
CA GLU A 194 1.25 1.82 5.91
C GLU A 194 1.04 3.01 4.94
N GLU A 195 1.96 3.98 5.00
CA GLU A 195 1.78 5.29 4.36
C GLU A 195 2.01 5.26 2.85
N LEU A 196 3.01 4.51 2.40
CA LEU A 196 3.30 4.20 1.00
C LEU A 196 4.35 3.07 0.96
N VAL A 197 4.12 2.04 0.14
CA VAL A 197 5.10 0.96 -0.07
C VAL A 197 5.55 0.99 -1.52
N GLU A 198 6.84 1.26 -1.73
CA GLU A 198 7.47 1.20 -3.05
C GLU A 198 7.70 -0.26 -3.46
N PRO A 199 7.33 -0.67 -4.69
CA PRO A 199 7.57 -2.00 -5.18
C PRO A 199 9.04 -2.24 -5.46
N ILE A 200 9.45 -3.49 -5.28
CA ILE A 200 10.76 -3.99 -5.62
C ILE A 200 10.67 -4.63 -7.01
N SER A 201 11.43 -4.09 -7.96
CA SER A 201 11.55 -4.67 -9.29
C SER A 201 12.43 -5.93 -9.26
N LEU A 202 11.91 -7.00 -9.85
CA LEU A 202 12.55 -8.29 -10.00
C LEU A 202 12.95 -8.51 -11.45
N ILE A 203 14.19 -8.95 -11.64
CA ILE A 203 14.76 -9.25 -12.95
C ILE A 203 14.41 -10.71 -13.31
N PRO A 204 13.88 -10.97 -14.51
CA PRO A 204 13.55 -12.34 -14.92
C PRO A 204 14.79 -13.26 -14.95
N GLY A 205 14.57 -14.57 -14.75
CA GLY A 205 15.63 -15.58 -14.79
C GLY A 205 16.32 -15.87 -13.46
N TYR A 206 15.92 -15.19 -12.38
CA TYR A 206 16.49 -15.37 -11.04
C TYR A 206 15.46 -15.91 -10.04
N SER A 207 15.96 -16.55 -8.98
CA SER A 207 15.17 -16.92 -7.81
C SER A 207 15.43 -15.93 -6.68
N TYR A 208 14.36 -15.38 -6.11
CA TYR A 208 14.44 -14.39 -5.04
C TYR A 208 13.94 -14.98 -3.72
N PHE A 209 14.59 -14.60 -2.63
CA PHE A 209 14.17 -14.96 -1.27
C PHE A 209 13.90 -13.68 -0.47
N GLY A 210 12.65 -13.47 -0.07
CA GLY A 210 12.23 -12.37 0.80
C GLY A 210 11.95 -12.86 2.21
N TYR A 211 12.38 -12.10 3.22
CA TYR A 211 12.02 -12.32 4.62
C TYR A 211 11.23 -11.12 5.11
N LEU A 212 9.97 -11.36 5.48
CA LEU A 212 9.12 -10.31 6.03
C LEU A 212 9.22 -10.31 7.55
N LYS A 213 9.58 -9.16 8.10
CA LYS A 213 9.49 -8.85 9.52
C LYS A 213 8.60 -7.64 9.67
N PHE A 214 7.71 -7.67 10.64
CA PHE A 214 6.81 -6.55 10.92
C PHE A 214 6.91 -6.13 12.37
N THR A 215 6.61 -4.87 12.61
CA THR A 215 6.50 -4.29 13.94
C THR A 215 5.10 -3.73 14.05
N SER A 216 4.38 -4.08 15.12
CA SER A 216 3.07 -3.51 15.40
C SER A 216 3.16 -2.59 16.60
N MET A 217 2.50 -1.43 16.52
CA MET A 217 2.30 -0.53 17.64
C MET A 217 0.86 -0.67 18.10
N VAL A 218 0.66 -1.35 19.23
CA VAL A 218 -0.66 -1.50 19.85
C VAL A 218 -0.74 -0.49 20.98
N GLU A 219 -1.60 0.51 20.83
CA GLU A 219 -1.92 1.42 21.93
C GLU A 219 -2.77 0.68 22.96
N SER A 220 -2.34 0.68 24.22
CA SER A 220 -3.15 0.10 25.29
C SER A 220 -4.35 1.03 25.55
N LYS A 221 -5.57 0.50 25.48
CA LYS A 221 -6.82 1.27 25.67
C LYS A 221 -6.93 2.03 27.00
N VAL A 222 -6.01 1.78 27.94
CA VAL A 222 -6.07 2.23 29.34
C VAL A 222 -5.22 3.49 29.57
N GLU A 223 -4.25 3.78 28.71
CA GLU A 223 -3.30 4.88 28.92
C GLU A 223 -3.25 5.76 27.67
N LYS A 224 -4.20 6.72 27.57
CA LYS A 224 -4.05 7.82 26.63
C LYS A 224 -2.78 8.57 26.99
N LEU A 225 -1.85 8.65 26.05
CA LEU A 225 -0.66 9.48 26.20
C LEU A 225 -1.12 10.92 26.46
N VAL A 226 -0.66 11.52 27.56
CA VAL A 226 -1.06 12.88 28.00
C VAL A 226 -0.78 13.97 26.94
N ASN A 227 -0.01 13.64 25.89
CA ASN A 227 0.12 14.42 24.65
C ASN A 227 -0.54 13.67 23.47
N ASP A 228 -1.87 13.77 23.38
CA ASP A 228 -2.72 13.20 22.32
C ASP A 228 -2.44 13.83 20.93
N LYS A 229 -1.33 13.46 20.29
CA LYS A 229 -1.09 13.76 18.85
C LYS A 229 -1.60 12.66 17.93
N CYS A 230 -1.87 11.47 18.46
CA CYS A 230 -2.38 10.34 17.70
C CYS A 230 -3.91 10.37 17.66
N ILE A 231 -4.48 10.19 16.47
CA ILE A 231 -5.93 10.13 16.27
C ILE A 231 -6.33 8.65 16.15
N TYR A 232 -7.10 8.15 17.12
CA TYR A 232 -7.70 6.83 17.03
C TYR A 232 -9.12 6.94 16.46
N ARG A 233 -9.30 6.55 15.20
CA ARG A 233 -10.59 6.36 14.54
C ARG A 233 -10.53 5.04 13.77
N GLU A 234 -11.65 4.33 13.74
CA GLU A 234 -11.77 3.10 12.96
C GLU A 234 -11.46 3.39 11.48
N LEU A 235 -10.61 2.57 10.85
CA LEU A 235 -10.14 2.72 9.45
C LEU A 235 -9.33 4.00 9.16
N TYR A 236 -8.97 4.79 10.17
CA TYR A 236 -8.09 5.95 9.98
C TYR A 236 -6.65 5.51 9.80
N THR A 237 -6.05 5.96 8.70
CA THR A 237 -4.63 5.83 8.42
C THR A 237 -4.12 7.18 7.94
N LYS A 238 -2.84 7.47 8.19
CA LYS A 238 -2.23 8.72 7.70
C LYS A 238 -2.31 8.80 6.18
N ARG A 239 -2.12 7.67 5.48
CA ARG A 239 -2.31 7.55 4.02
C ARG A 239 -3.70 8.00 3.59
N ASN A 240 -4.75 7.44 4.19
CA ASN A 240 -6.14 7.75 3.81
C ASN A 240 -6.44 9.23 4.06
N CYS A 241 -5.94 9.78 5.15
CA CYS A 241 -6.07 11.21 5.47
C CYS A 241 -5.41 12.10 4.41
N LEU A 242 -4.18 11.77 4.01
CA LEU A 242 -3.44 12.51 2.99
C LEU A 242 -4.09 12.38 1.61
N LEU A 243 -4.47 11.18 1.22
CA LEU A 243 -5.16 10.93 -0.04
C LEU A 243 -6.48 11.72 -0.10
N GLN A 244 -7.30 11.67 0.95
CA GLN A 244 -8.56 12.43 1.01
C GLN A 244 -8.31 13.94 0.91
N CYS A 245 -7.26 14.45 1.56
CA CYS A 245 -6.88 15.86 1.46
C CYS A 245 -6.55 16.25 0.01
N ILE A 246 -5.75 15.43 -0.68
CA ILE A 246 -5.35 15.66 -2.07
C ILE A 246 -6.56 15.57 -3.01
N GLU A 247 -7.38 14.52 -2.88
CA GLU A 247 -8.58 14.33 -3.70
C GLU A 247 -9.59 15.47 -3.52
N THR A 248 -9.79 15.94 -2.28
CA THR A 248 -10.68 17.07 -1.99
C THR A 248 -10.15 18.36 -2.62
N ASN A 249 -8.84 18.58 -2.57
CA ASN A 249 -8.22 19.77 -3.15
C ASN A 249 -8.24 19.74 -4.70
N CYS A 250 -8.04 18.57 -5.30
CA CYS A 250 -8.12 18.40 -6.76
C CYS A 250 -9.56 18.25 -7.27
N GLY A 251 -10.53 18.02 -6.37
CA GLY A 251 -11.95 17.87 -6.68
C GLY A 251 -12.32 16.57 -7.40
N CYS A 252 -11.47 15.54 -7.34
CA CYS A 252 -11.69 14.25 -7.99
C CYS A 252 -10.90 13.13 -7.27
N SER A 253 -11.34 11.87 -7.43
CA SER A 253 -10.72 10.69 -6.82
C SER A 253 -9.64 10.06 -7.70
N ASP A 254 -8.58 9.52 -7.09
CA ASP A 254 -7.49 8.89 -7.85
C ASP A 254 -7.98 7.57 -8.50
N PRO A 255 -7.96 7.44 -9.84
CA PRO A 255 -8.38 6.21 -10.52
C PRO A 255 -7.55 4.98 -10.15
N LEU A 256 -6.31 5.17 -9.68
CA LEU A 256 -5.42 4.08 -9.30
C LEU A 256 -5.51 3.71 -7.82
N GLU A 257 -6.34 4.37 -7.01
CA GLU A 257 -6.55 4.00 -5.60
C GLU A 257 -7.90 3.32 -5.44
N PHE A 258 -7.88 2.03 -5.09
CA PHE A 258 -9.08 1.31 -4.67
C PHE A 258 -9.35 1.61 -3.19
N ASN A 259 -10.33 2.47 -2.92
CA ASN A 259 -10.81 2.72 -1.55
C ASN A 259 -12.08 1.92 -1.29
N ASP A 260 -11.97 0.89 -0.44
CA ASP A 260 -13.10 0.13 0.11
C ASP A 260 -13.80 0.88 1.27
N ILE A 261 -13.41 2.13 1.51
CA ILE A 261 -13.92 2.92 2.63
C ILE A 261 -15.11 3.71 2.16
N THR A 262 -16.23 3.56 2.88
CA THR A 262 -17.43 4.39 2.82
C THR A 262 -17.08 5.87 2.95
N LYS A 263 -16.72 6.51 1.83
CA LYS A 263 -16.45 7.94 1.76
C LYS A 263 -17.78 8.67 1.99
N THR A 264 -17.79 9.61 2.93
CA THR A 264 -18.92 10.53 3.14
C THR A 264 -19.10 11.51 1.96
N LEU A 265 -18.07 11.69 1.14
CA LEU A 265 -18.08 12.52 -0.06
C LEU A 265 -17.66 11.68 -1.28
N VAL A 266 -18.61 11.41 -2.17
CA VAL A 266 -18.33 10.67 -3.42
C VAL A 266 -17.82 11.66 -4.46
N LEU A 267 -16.50 11.68 -4.65
CA LEU A 267 -15.85 12.49 -5.70
C LEU A 267 -15.82 11.72 -7.03
N PRO A 268 -16.04 12.38 -8.17
CA PRO A 268 -15.89 11.73 -9.48
C PRO A 268 -14.44 11.30 -9.72
N THR A 269 -14.23 10.24 -10.47
CA THR A 269 -12.89 9.76 -10.85
C THR A 269 -12.14 10.82 -11.66
N CYS A 270 -10.87 11.07 -11.33
CA CYS A 270 -10.06 12.03 -12.06
C CYS A 270 -9.83 11.57 -13.51
N THR A 271 -9.99 12.51 -14.43
CA THR A 271 -9.51 12.37 -15.81
C THR A 271 -7.98 12.40 -15.85
N VAL A 272 -7.40 11.93 -16.95
CA VAL A 272 -5.94 11.96 -17.17
C VAL A 272 -5.37 13.37 -16.99
N THR A 273 -6.11 14.39 -17.45
CA THR A 273 -5.75 15.82 -17.31
C THR A 273 -5.62 16.29 -15.86
N LYS A 274 -6.46 15.77 -14.96
CA LYS A 274 -6.44 16.14 -13.54
C LYS A 274 -5.49 15.27 -12.71
N MET A 275 -4.93 14.19 -13.27
CA MET A 275 -3.96 13.36 -12.55
C MET A 275 -2.71 14.14 -12.13
N ASN A 276 -2.26 15.13 -12.90
CA ASN A 276 -1.11 15.96 -12.53
C ASN A 276 -1.33 16.68 -11.18
N CYS A 277 -2.56 17.11 -10.89
CA CYS A 277 -2.89 17.70 -9.59
C CYS A 277 -2.62 16.69 -8.47
N LEU A 278 -3.09 15.45 -8.61
CA LEU A 278 -2.88 14.38 -7.63
C LEU A 278 -1.39 14.05 -7.43
N ARG A 279 -0.60 14.04 -8.52
CA ARG A 279 0.83 13.66 -8.48
C ARG A 279 1.74 14.74 -7.93
N THR A 280 1.37 16.02 -8.05
CA THR A 280 2.18 17.14 -7.55
C THR A 280 2.30 17.13 -6.01
N PHE A 281 1.27 16.68 -5.31
CA PHE A 281 1.25 16.65 -3.84
C PHE A 281 1.94 15.43 -3.22
N LEU A 282 2.17 14.35 -3.99
CA LEU A 282 2.86 13.15 -3.50
C LEU A 282 4.39 13.33 -3.43
N HIS A 283 4.95 14.20 -4.26
CA HIS A 283 6.40 14.49 -4.30
C HIS A 283 6.80 15.77 -3.52
N GLY A 284 5.82 16.56 -3.09
CA GLY A 284 6.03 17.77 -2.30
C GLY A 284 6.09 17.45 -0.80
N LYS A 285 7.12 17.96 -0.10
CA LYS A 285 7.12 18.06 1.37
C LYS A 285 5.76 18.60 1.81
N TYR A 286 5.03 17.82 2.62
CA TYR A 286 3.71 18.17 3.13
C TYR A 286 3.72 19.57 3.75
N PHE A 287 3.17 20.57 3.04
CA PHE A 287 2.85 21.86 3.64
C PHE A 287 1.47 21.72 4.29
N MET A 288 1.50 21.41 5.58
CA MET A 288 0.32 21.45 6.44
C MET A 288 -0.10 22.92 6.56
N VAL A 289 -1.08 23.35 5.77
CA VAL A 289 -1.76 24.63 6.01
C VAL A 289 -2.78 24.38 7.10
N VAL A 290 -2.35 24.56 8.34
CA VAL A 290 -3.27 24.66 9.48
C VAL A 290 -3.97 26.01 9.35
N LYS A 291 -5.25 26.01 8.99
CA LYS A 291 -6.10 27.19 9.18
C LYS A 291 -6.40 27.30 10.67
N TYR A 292 -5.95 28.39 11.28
CA TYR A 292 -6.36 28.84 12.61
C TYR A 292 -7.80 29.38 12.57
#